data_AF-A0A841GVC6-F1
#
_entry.id   AF-A0A841GVC6-F1
#
_cell.length_a   1.000
_cell.length_b   1.000
_cell.length_c   1.000
_cell.angle_alpha   90.00
_cell.angle_beta   90.00
_cell.angle_gamma   90.00
#
_symmetry.space_group_name_H-M   'P 1'
#
loop_
_entity.id
_entity.type
_entity.pdbx_description
1 polymer ?
#
loop_
_entity_poly.entity_id
_entity_poly.type
_entity_poly.pdbx_seq_one_letter_code
_entity_poly.pdbx_strand_id
1 'polypeptide(L)'
;MKRNMEIFEKIIGLSSKKGMEVFDRGKKTPLRAYFRNKIFCCHFAYENTEDIPKIFSIDYRNLGAVNYKVEIIDNTHSIYTPTIVLGRILNTGEKMKIVIYHGGNKGEYSVGDILIVKGELIENNLGKFLNAKNVEKLKD
;
A
#
# COMPACT_ATOMS: atom_id res chain seq x y z
N MET A 1 2.48 -17.58 -2.39
CA MET A 1 1.22 -17.97 -3.07
C MET A 1 0.06 -18.25 -2.12
N LYS A 2 0.22 -19.12 -1.09
CA LYS A 2 -0.84 -19.44 -0.12
C LYS A 2 -1.43 -18.20 0.61
N ARG A 3 -0.56 -17.33 1.14
CA ARG A 3 -0.92 -16.06 1.79
C ARG A 3 -1.76 -15.13 0.89
N ASN A 4 -1.39 -15.00 -0.38
CA ASN A 4 -2.11 -14.11 -1.31
C ASN A 4 -3.50 -14.64 -1.63
N MET A 5 -3.68 -15.95 -1.67
CA MET A 5 -5.00 -16.58 -1.81
C MET A 5 -5.86 -16.39 -0.56
N GLU A 6 -5.30 -16.54 0.64
CA GLU A 6 -6.00 -16.27 1.91
C GLU A 6 -6.51 -14.82 1.97
N ILE A 7 -5.66 -13.86 1.58
CA ILE A 7 -6.01 -12.45 1.52
C ILE A 7 -7.07 -12.17 0.45
N PHE A 8 -6.98 -12.85 -0.69
CA PHE A 8 -7.94 -12.72 -1.77
C PHE A 8 -9.33 -13.24 -1.39
N GLU A 9 -9.38 -14.39 -0.70
CA GLU A 9 -10.62 -14.93 -0.11
C GLU A 9 -11.23 -13.94 0.89
N LYS A 10 -10.40 -13.27 1.69
CA LYS A 10 -10.86 -12.20 2.59
C LYS A 10 -11.48 -11.04 1.81
N ILE A 11 -10.86 -10.58 0.73
CA ILE A 11 -11.41 -9.52 -0.13
C ILE A 11 -12.76 -9.94 -0.74
N ILE A 12 -12.89 -11.19 -1.19
CA ILE A 12 -14.18 -11.73 -1.67
C ILE A 12 -15.24 -11.63 -0.58
N GLY A 13 -14.91 -12.04 0.65
CA GLY A 13 -15.79 -11.94 1.82
C GLY A 13 -16.19 -10.51 2.18
N LEU A 14 -15.28 -9.54 2.04
CA LEU A 14 -15.59 -8.12 2.31
C LEU A 14 -16.43 -7.50 1.18
N SER A 15 -16.14 -7.84 -0.08
CA SER A 15 -16.86 -7.30 -1.25
C SER A 15 -18.33 -7.73 -1.32
N SER A 16 -18.71 -8.78 -0.59
CA SER A 16 -20.07 -9.30 -0.50
C SER A 16 -20.91 -8.69 0.64
N LYS A 17 -20.34 -7.83 1.49
CA LYS A 17 -21.05 -7.15 2.61
C LYS A 17 -21.63 -5.79 2.19
N LYS A 18 -22.86 -5.48 2.61
CA LYS A 18 -23.52 -4.16 2.41
C LYS A 18 -22.80 -3.08 3.26
N GLY A 19 -22.44 -1.96 2.65
CA GLY A 19 -21.79 -0.82 3.32
C GLY A 19 -20.25 -0.78 3.26
N MET A 20 -19.62 -1.72 2.55
CA MET A 20 -18.15 -1.77 2.38
C MET A 20 -17.64 -0.87 1.25
N GLU A 21 -18.23 0.32 1.13
CA GLU A 21 -17.77 1.32 0.16
C GLU A 21 -16.45 1.92 0.65
N VAL A 22 -15.50 2.06 -0.27
CA VAL A 22 -14.20 2.66 -0.02
C VAL A 22 -14.21 4.11 -0.52
N PHE A 23 -13.44 4.99 0.09
CA PHE A 23 -13.31 6.36 -0.41
C PHE A 23 -12.21 6.45 -1.48
N ASP A 24 -12.59 6.87 -2.68
CA ASP A 24 -11.69 7.10 -3.81
C ASP A 24 -11.93 8.52 -4.37
N ARG A 25 -10.87 9.35 -4.40
CA ARG A 25 -10.91 10.74 -4.88
C ARG A 25 -12.08 11.57 -4.31
N GLY A 26 -12.32 11.45 -3.00
CA GLY A 26 -13.38 12.18 -2.31
C GLY A 26 -14.81 11.67 -2.56
N LYS A 27 -14.96 10.51 -3.21
CA LYS A 27 -16.25 9.88 -3.48
C LYS A 27 -16.28 8.47 -2.87
N LYS A 28 -17.44 8.05 -2.34
CA LYS A 28 -17.66 6.65 -1.96
C LYS A 28 -17.77 5.81 -3.23
N THR A 29 -16.97 4.75 -3.33
CA THR A 29 -16.98 3.80 -4.44
C THR A 29 -17.11 2.37 -3.89
N PRO A 30 -17.88 1.48 -4.53
CA PRO A 30 -18.00 0.10 -4.07
C PRO A 30 -16.68 -0.67 -4.27
N LEU A 31 -16.35 -1.56 -3.34
CA LEU A 31 -15.26 -2.53 -3.48
C LEU A 31 -15.59 -3.54 -4.60
N ARG A 32 -14.66 -3.86 -5.52
CA ARG A 32 -14.90 -4.79 -6.63
C ARG A 32 -13.91 -5.96 -6.69
N ALA A 33 -14.41 -7.14 -7.04
CA ALA A 33 -13.67 -8.40 -7.17
C ALA A 33 -14.45 -9.41 -8.03
N TYR A 34 -13.80 -10.07 -8.99
CA TYR A 34 -14.38 -11.13 -9.82
C TYR A 34 -13.26 -11.91 -10.50
N PHE A 35 -13.26 -13.23 -10.32
CA PHE A 35 -12.19 -14.11 -10.72
C PHE A 35 -12.74 -15.31 -11.51
N ARG A 36 -12.13 -15.65 -12.65
CA ARG A 36 -12.61 -16.60 -13.67
C ARG A 36 -13.93 -16.20 -14.38
N ASN A 37 -14.32 -14.93 -14.51
CA ASN A 37 -14.03 -14.09 -15.69
C ASN A 37 -14.51 -12.62 -15.50
N LYS A 38 -13.63 -11.63 -15.37
CA LYS A 38 -13.08 -11.10 -14.10
C LYS A 38 -13.41 -9.60 -13.97
N ILE A 39 -13.60 -9.05 -12.77
CA ILE A 39 -13.59 -7.60 -12.44
C ILE A 39 -13.14 -7.41 -10.98
N PHE A 40 -11.92 -6.95 -10.78
CA PHE A 40 -11.42 -6.48 -9.48
C PHE A 40 -11.16 -4.98 -9.48
N CYS A 41 -11.57 -4.27 -8.43
CA CYS A 41 -11.08 -2.96 -8.07
C CYS A 41 -11.18 -2.78 -6.54
N CYS A 42 -10.06 -2.96 -5.83
CA CYS A 42 -9.98 -2.79 -4.38
C CYS A 42 -8.97 -1.68 -4.05
N HIS A 43 -9.43 -0.59 -3.43
CA HIS A 43 -8.61 0.53 -2.95
C HIS A 43 -8.69 0.62 -1.41
N PHE A 44 -8.34 -0.51 -0.79
CA PHE A 44 -8.40 -0.84 0.64
C PHE A 44 -9.77 -1.25 1.19
N ALA A 45 -9.90 -2.48 1.70
CA ALA A 45 -11.06 -2.94 2.45
C ALA A 45 -10.63 -3.33 3.86
N TYR A 46 -11.25 -2.72 4.86
CA TYR A 46 -10.93 -2.97 6.26
C TYR A 46 -12.16 -3.44 7.00
N GLU A 47 -11.98 -4.47 7.83
CA GLU A 47 -13.01 -4.93 8.74
C GLU A 47 -13.10 -4.00 9.96
N ASN A 48 -11.94 -3.53 10.45
CA ASN A 48 -11.85 -2.57 11.55
C ASN A 48 -11.31 -1.24 11.05
N THR A 49 -11.85 -0.14 11.56
CA THR A 49 -11.38 1.22 11.23
C THR A 49 -9.93 1.47 11.65
N GLU A 50 -9.44 0.74 12.65
CA GLU A 50 -8.08 0.81 13.17
C GLU A 50 -7.01 0.37 12.14
N ASP A 51 -7.39 -0.51 11.22
CA ASP A 51 -6.50 -1.06 10.19
C ASP A 51 -6.25 -0.08 9.02
N ILE A 52 -7.02 1.01 8.95
CA ILE A 52 -6.94 2.02 7.89
C ILE A 52 -5.60 2.79 8.00
N PRO A 53 -4.79 2.89 6.94
CA PRO A 53 -3.60 3.73 6.87
C PRO A 53 -3.95 5.21 7.05
N LYS A 54 -3.74 5.71 8.26
CA LYS A 54 -3.89 7.13 8.62
C LYS A 54 -2.67 7.95 8.19
N ILE A 55 -2.32 7.97 6.90
CA ILE A 55 -1.12 8.69 6.40
C ILE A 55 -1.38 9.69 5.30
N PHE A 56 -2.60 9.77 4.78
CA PHE A 56 -2.95 10.70 3.71
C PHE A 56 -3.65 11.91 4.30
N SER A 57 -3.25 13.11 3.84
CA SER A 57 -3.84 14.39 4.21
C SER A 57 -3.80 15.31 2.99
N ILE A 58 -4.79 16.20 2.88
CA ILE A 58 -4.79 17.28 1.89
C ILE A 58 -3.78 18.37 2.25
N ASP A 59 -3.44 18.48 3.53
CA ASP A 59 -2.42 19.39 4.05
C ASP A 59 -1.10 18.62 4.18
N TYR A 60 -0.24 18.75 3.17
CA TYR A 60 1.06 18.09 3.14
C TYR A 60 2.16 19.01 2.61
N ARG A 61 3.41 18.71 2.99
CA ARG A 61 4.64 19.32 2.48
C ARG A 61 5.43 18.27 1.72
N ASN A 62 5.89 18.62 0.52
CA ASN A 62 6.87 17.83 -0.22
C ASN A 62 8.27 18.30 0.20
N LEU A 63 9.03 17.42 0.86
CA LEU A 63 10.39 17.70 1.36
C LEU A 63 11.49 17.45 0.31
N GLY A 64 11.11 17.00 -0.89
CA GLY A 64 12.02 16.83 -2.02
C GLY A 64 12.22 15.37 -2.45
N ALA A 65 13.04 15.21 -3.49
CA ALA A 65 13.33 13.92 -4.08
C ALA A 65 14.29 13.09 -3.21
N VAL A 66 14.06 11.78 -3.19
CA VAL A 66 14.86 10.83 -2.40
C VAL A 66 15.13 9.55 -3.18
N ASN A 67 16.22 8.87 -2.78
CA ASN A 67 16.61 7.56 -3.30
C ASN A 67 17.09 6.71 -2.12
N TYR A 68 16.25 5.80 -1.63
CA TYR A 68 16.54 4.99 -0.45
C TYR A 68 16.60 3.51 -0.78
N LYS A 69 17.51 2.80 -0.13
CA LYS A 69 17.50 1.34 -0.03
C LYS A 69 16.74 0.94 1.22
N VAL A 70 15.67 0.16 1.06
CA VAL A 70 14.69 -0.10 2.12
C VAL A 70 14.40 -1.59 2.21
N GLU A 71 14.44 -2.13 3.42
CA GLU A 71 13.98 -3.50 3.71
C GLU A 71 12.53 -3.47 4.19
N ILE A 72 11.69 -4.33 3.63
CA ILE A 72 10.28 -4.42 4.02
C ILE A 72 10.15 -5.17 5.33
N ILE A 73 9.49 -4.54 6.31
CA ILE A 73 9.26 -5.12 7.65
C ILE A 73 7.77 -5.34 7.95
N ASP A 74 6.87 -4.73 7.18
CA ASP A 74 5.43 -5.00 7.20
C ASP A 74 4.83 -4.82 5.79
N ASN A 75 4.10 -5.82 5.31
CA ASN A 75 3.45 -5.81 4.01
C ASN A 75 1.92 -5.97 4.09
N THR A 76 1.31 -5.69 5.25
CA THR A 76 -0.14 -5.83 5.51
C THR A 76 -1.00 -5.17 4.44
N HIS A 77 -0.56 -4.03 3.90
CA HIS A 77 -1.30 -3.25 2.91
C HIS A 77 -0.74 -3.36 1.48
N SER A 78 0.11 -4.37 1.19
CA SER A 78 0.82 -4.48 -0.10
C SER A 78 -0.08 -4.89 -1.26
N ILE A 79 -1.17 -5.59 -0.97
CA ILE A 79 -2.11 -6.18 -1.93
C ILE A 79 -3.18 -5.19 -2.46
N TYR A 80 -3.20 -3.96 -1.94
CA TYR A 80 -4.11 -2.90 -2.36
C TYR A 80 -3.39 -1.90 -3.28
N THR A 81 -4.15 -1.01 -3.93
CA THR A 81 -3.58 0.20 -4.53
C THR A 81 -4.05 1.44 -3.75
N PRO A 82 -3.15 2.40 -3.47
CA PRO A 82 -1.69 2.25 -3.57
C PRO A 82 -1.19 1.08 -2.70
N THR A 83 -0.14 0.43 -3.15
CA THR A 83 0.55 -0.56 -2.32
C THR A 83 1.25 0.21 -1.21
N ILE A 84 0.92 -0.10 0.04
CA ILE A 84 1.59 0.49 1.21
C ILE A 84 2.36 -0.61 1.93
N VAL A 85 3.64 -0.35 2.17
CA VAL A 85 4.51 -1.21 2.98
C VAL A 85 5.22 -0.38 4.03
N LEU A 86 5.52 -0.97 5.19
CA LEU A 86 6.45 -0.38 6.15
C LEU A 86 7.85 -0.89 5.81
N GLY A 87 8.76 0.04 5.62
CA GLY A 87 10.15 -0.24 5.34
C GLY A 87 11.09 0.30 6.41
N ARG A 88 12.21 -0.37 6.61
CA ARG A 88 13.38 0.11 7.35
C ARG A 88 14.42 0.61 6.35
N ILE A 89 14.73 1.91 6.39
CA ILE A 89 15.77 2.51 5.55
C ILE A 89 17.12 1.95 6.01
N LEU A 90 17.86 1.27 5.14
CA LEU A 90 19.05 0.51 5.55
C LEU A 90 20.19 1.40 6.09
N ASN A 91 20.35 2.61 5.57
CA ASN A 91 21.45 3.49 5.97
C ASN A 91 21.21 4.20 7.32
N THR A 92 19.94 4.40 7.71
CA THR A 92 19.58 5.18 8.90
C THR A 92 18.87 4.36 9.98
N GLY A 93 18.35 3.19 9.62
CA GLY A 93 17.47 2.38 10.47
C GLY A 93 16.06 2.97 10.65
N GLU A 94 15.77 4.12 10.05
CA GLU A 94 14.47 4.80 10.17
C GLU A 94 13.36 3.95 9.55
N LYS A 95 12.23 3.84 10.26
CA LYS A 95 11.04 3.14 9.79
C LYS A 95 10.12 4.13 9.09
N MET A 96 9.77 3.85 7.84
CA MET A 96 8.95 4.74 7.04
C MET A 96 7.98 3.96 6.17
N LYS A 97 6.77 4.49 6.02
CA LYS A 97 5.80 3.93 5.07
C LYS A 97 6.20 4.30 3.66
N ILE A 98 6.14 3.34 2.75
CA ILE A 98 6.36 3.52 1.32
C ILE A 98 5.03 3.34 0.62
N VAL A 99 4.63 4.33 -0.16
CA VAL A 99 3.38 4.35 -0.91
C VAL A 99 3.69 4.23 -2.40
N ILE A 100 3.15 3.21 -3.06
CA ILE A 100 3.46 2.86 -4.45
C ILE A 100 2.17 2.88 -5.27
N TYR A 101 2.04 3.88 -6.14
CA TYR A 101 0.85 4.06 -7.00
C TYR A 101 0.98 3.32 -8.34
N HIS A 102 1.38 2.04 -8.30
CA HIS A 102 1.43 1.19 -9.49
C HIS A 102 0.57 -0.05 -9.30
N GLY A 103 -0.54 -0.13 -10.04
CA GLY A 103 -1.54 -1.20 -9.90
C GLY A 103 -1.02 -2.61 -10.20
N GLY A 104 0.08 -2.72 -10.95
CA GLY A 104 0.75 -3.99 -11.22
C GLY A 104 1.62 -4.52 -10.07
N ASN A 105 1.85 -3.73 -9.01
CA ASN A 105 2.76 -4.11 -7.92
C ASN A 105 2.00 -4.61 -6.68
N LYS A 106 0.69 -4.85 -6.82
CA LYS A 106 -0.18 -5.36 -5.75
C LYS A 106 0.28 -6.75 -5.31
N GLY A 107 0.68 -6.88 -4.04
CA GLY A 107 1.05 -8.17 -3.46
C GLY A 107 2.40 -8.72 -3.94
N GLU A 108 3.17 -7.93 -4.67
CA GLU A 108 4.49 -8.30 -5.19
C GLU A 108 5.62 -8.19 -4.15
N TYR A 109 5.29 -7.69 -2.95
CA TYR A 109 6.27 -7.36 -1.92
C TYR A 109 6.04 -8.15 -0.63
N SER A 110 7.11 -8.77 -0.13
CA SER A 110 7.14 -9.60 1.07
C SER A 110 8.05 -9.01 2.15
N VAL A 111 7.78 -9.38 3.41
CA VAL A 111 8.70 -9.06 4.53
C VAL A 111 10.07 -9.69 4.25
N GLY A 112 11.14 -8.91 4.44
CA GLY A 112 12.51 -9.27 4.11
C GLY A 112 12.98 -8.80 2.73
N ASP A 113 12.07 -8.43 1.83
CA ASP A 113 12.44 -7.90 0.51
C ASP A 113 13.24 -6.60 0.64
N ILE A 114 14.23 -6.43 -0.24
CA ILE A 114 15.01 -5.21 -0.33
C ILE A 114 14.62 -4.44 -1.60
N LEU A 115 14.20 -3.19 -1.41
CA LEU A 115 13.78 -2.28 -2.47
C LEU A 115 14.75 -1.12 -2.62
N ILE A 116 15.01 -0.69 -3.85
CA ILE A 116 15.49 0.66 -4.17
C ILE A 116 14.25 1.49 -4.50
N VAL A 117 14.02 2.53 -3.71
CA VAL A 117 12.85 3.41 -3.82
C VAL A 117 13.29 4.81 -4.22
N LYS A 118 12.90 5.23 -5.43
CA LYS A 118 13.08 6.59 -5.93
C LYS A 118 11.73 7.32 -5.91
N GLY A 119 11.68 8.49 -5.29
CA GLY A 119 10.41 9.16 -5.08
C GLY A 119 10.55 10.50 -4.39
N GLU A 120 9.52 10.85 -3.63
CA GLU A 120 9.42 12.09 -2.86
C GLU A 120 9.17 11.78 -1.40
N LEU A 121 9.82 12.52 -0.51
CA LEU A 121 9.52 12.48 0.92
C LEU A 121 8.38 13.46 1.20
N ILE A 122 7.27 12.94 1.72
CA ILE A 122 6.07 13.72 2.04
C ILE A 122 5.91 13.77 3.55
N GLU A 123 5.56 14.95 4.07
CA GLU A 123 5.25 15.18 5.48
C GLU A 123 3.86 15.78 5.63
N ASN A 124 3.09 15.31 6.61
CA ASN A 124 1.83 15.91 7.03
C ASN A 124 1.65 15.80 8.54
N ASN A 125 0.48 16.21 9.05
CA ASN A 125 0.11 16.14 10.46
C ASN A 125 0.08 14.71 11.05
N LEU A 126 0.12 13.67 10.21
CA LEU A 126 0.12 12.26 10.61
C LEU A 126 1.53 11.62 10.54
N GLY A 127 2.53 12.35 10.02
CA GLY A 127 3.93 11.93 9.95
C GLY A 127 4.53 12.01 8.54
N LYS A 128 5.61 11.25 8.33
CA LYS A 128 6.35 11.19 7.06
C LYS A 128 6.14 9.87 6.34
N PHE A 129 6.10 9.93 5.01
CA PHE A 129 6.09 8.75 4.14
C PHE A 129 6.82 9.00 2.82
N LEU A 130 7.24 7.91 2.18
CA LEU A 130 7.86 7.93 0.85
C LEU A 130 6.78 7.72 -0.21
N ASN A 131 6.54 8.73 -1.05
CA ASN A 131 5.74 8.59 -2.27
C ASN A 131 6.64 8.08 -3.40
N ALA A 132 6.55 6.79 -3.71
CA ALA A 132 7.42 6.16 -4.69
C ALA A 132 6.99 6.48 -6.13
N LYS A 133 7.94 6.98 -6.93
CA LYS A 133 7.80 7.17 -8.38
C LYS A 133 8.34 5.97 -9.16
N ASN A 134 9.39 5.34 -8.64
CA ASN A 134 9.99 4.13 -9.19
C ASN A 134 10.45 3.24 -8.04
N VAL A 135 10.22 1.94 -8.19
CA VAL A 135 10.63 0.91 -7.21
C VAL A 135 11.29 -0.23 -7.97
N GLU A 136 12.48 -0.60 -7.53
CA GLU A 136 13.21 -1.76 -8.02
C GLU A 136 13.41 -2.74 -6.85
N LYS A 137 12.91 -3.97 -7.00
CA LYS A 137 13.19 -5.05 -6.03
C LYS A 137 14.55 -5.65 -6.39
N LEU A 138 15.50 -5.61 -5.45
CA LEU A 138 16.75 -6.34 -5.58
C LEU A 138 16.40 -7.83 -5.40
N LYS A 139 16.63 -8.65 -6.43
CA LYS A 139 16.26 -10.07 -6.45
C LYS A 139 16.74 -10.80 -5.20
N ASP A 140 15.90 -11.73 -4.74
CA ASP A 140 16.15 -12.68 -3.66
C ASP A 140 17.49 -13.44 -3.84
#